data_AF-A0A1F9TUK6-F1
#
_entry.id   AF-A0A1F9TUK6-F1
#
_cell.length_a   1.000
_cell.length_b   1.000
_cell.length_c   1.000
_cell.angle_alpha   90.00
_cell.angle_beta   90.00
_cell.angle_gamma   90.00
#
_symmetry.space_group_name_H-M   'P 1'
#
loop_
_entity.id
_entity.type
_entity.pdbx_description
1 polymer ?
#
loop_
_entity_poly.entity_id
_entity_poly.type
_entity_poly.pdbx_seq_one_letter_code
_entity_poly.pdbx_strand_id
1 'polypeptide(L)' 'MAYLIKTTEMNRRRHRQAKLARLRAKFAAAQNDEEKSLILAKAGKAAPWLSAEEFIAPLQK' A
#
# COMPACT_ATOMS: atom_id res chain seq x y z
N MET A 1 11.23 6.71 -27.44
CA MET A 1 11.78 6.50 -26.08
C MET A 1 10.91 7.07 -24.96
N ALA A 2 10.40 8.31 -25.07
CA ALA A 2 9.54 8.91 -24.03
C ALA A 2 8.27 8.10 -23.68
N TYR A 3 7.66 7.41 -24.66
CA TYR A 3 6.46 6.61 -24.46
C TYR A 3 6.69 5.38 -23.55
N LEU A 4 7.85 4.73 -23.66
CA LEU A 4 8.21 3.54 -22.86
C LEU A 4 8.47 3.89 -21.39
N ILE A 5 9.06 5.06 -21.13
CA ILE A 5 9.28 5.57 -19.77
C ILE A 5 7.92 5.82 -19.10
N LYS A 6 6.98 6.42 -19.82
CA LYS A 6 5.62 6.69 -19.32
C LYS A 6 4.87 5.41 -18.95
N THR A 7 4.95 4.35 -19.75
CA THR A 7 4.27 3.07 -19.46
C THR A 7 4.88 2.33 -18.27
N THR A 8 6.21 2.33 -18.14
CA THR A 8 6.89 1.69 -16.99
C THR A 8 6.57 2.40 -15.67
N GLU A 9 6.53 3.73 -15.65
CA GLU A 9 6.10 4.50 -14.49
C GLU A 9 4.63 4.22 -14.12
N MET A 10 3.74 4.19 -15.11
CA MET A 10 2.34 3.83 -14.89
C MET A 10 2.20 2.43 -14.29
N ASN A 11 2.96 1.46 -14.79
CA ASN A 11 2.96 0.09 -14.27
C ASN A 11 3.49 0.04 -12.83
N ARG A 12 4.58 0.75 -12.51
CA ARG A 12 5.08 0.87 -11.14
C ARG A 12 4.04 1.45 -10.19
N ARG A 13 3.32 2.49 -10.61
CA ARG A 13 2.23 3.10 -9.84
C ARG A 13 1.11 2.09 -9.59
N ARG A 14 0.64 1.41 -10.63
CA ARG A 14 -0.40 0.36 -10.54
C ARG A 14 0.01 -0.78 -9.61
N HIS A 15 1.23 -1.29 -9.74
CA HIS A 15 1.75 -2.34 -8.86
C HIS A 15 1.81 -1.89 -7.40
N ARG A 16 2.21 -0.65 -7.14
CA ARG A 16 2.22 -0.10 -5.78
C ARG A 16 0.82 0.01 -5.20
N GLN A 17 -0.13 0.54 -5.97
CA GLN A 17 -1.54 0.61 -5.57
C GLN A 17 -2.12 -0.77 -5.27
N ALA A 18 -1.88 -1.76 -6.15
CA ALA A 18 -2.32 -3.14 -5.93
C ALA A 18 -1.69 -3.75 -4.67
N LYS A 19 -0.41 -3.49 -4.41
CA LYS A 19 0.27 -3.95 -3.19
C LYS A 19 -0.34 -3.31 -1.94
N LEU A 20 -0.60 -2.00 -1.96
CA LEU A 20 -1.24 -1.31 -0.84
C LEU A 20 -2.67 -1.82 -0.60
N ALA A 21 -3.45 -2.06 -1.66
CA ALA A 21 -4.79 -2.66 -1.53
C ALA A 21 -4.76 -4.04 -0.87
N ARG A 22 -3.81 -4.91 -1.27
CA ARG A 22 -3.61 -6.22 -0.63
C ARG A 22 -3.20 -6.09 0.84
N LEU A 23 -2.34 -5.14 1.18
CA LEU A 23 -1.95 -4.89 2.56
C LEU A 23 -3.14 -4.37 3.38
N ARG A 24 -3.99 -3.50 2.82
CA ARG A 24 -5.20 -3.02 3.48
C ARG A 24 -6.19 -4.14 3.76
N ALA A 25 -6.42 -5.03 2.80
CA ALA A 25 -7.26 -6.21 3.00
C ALA A 25 -6.72 -7.11 4.14
N LYS A 26 -5.39 -7.31 4.19
CA LYS A 26 -4.76 -8.04 5.29
C LYS A 26 -4.89 -7.31 6.62
N PHE A 27 -4.78 -5.98 6.62
CA PHE A 27 -4.92 -5.16 7.84
C PHE A 27 -6.35 -5.26 8.40
N ALA A 28 -7.35 -5.21 7.53
CA ALA A 28 -8.76 -5.37 7.91
C ALA A 28 -9.08 -6.77 8.46
N ALA A 29 -8.41 -7.81 7.96
CA ALA A 29 -8.58 -9.19 8.41
C ALA A 29 -7.74 -9.54 9.66
N ALA A 30 -6.75 -8.73 10.02
CA ALA A 30 -5.85 -8.99 11.14
C ALA A 30 -6.59 -8.83 12.48
N GLN A 31 -6.54 -9.86 13.31
CA GLN A 31 -7.21 -9.87 14.61
C GLN A 31 -6.32 -9.30 15.72
N ASN A 32 -5.01 -9.46 15.57
CA ASN A 32 -4.03 -9.12 16.61
C ASN A 32 -3.27 -7.84 16.26
N ASP A 33 -2.87 -7.10 17.29
CA ASP A 33 -2.16 -5.82 17.11
C ASP A 33 -0.74 -6.02 16.57
N GLU A 34 -0.10 -7.14 16.86
CA GLU A 34 1.18 -7.52 16.26
C GLU A 34 1.07 -7.67 14.74
N GLU A 35 0.03 -8.33 14.24
CA GLU A 35 -0.20 -8.51 12.81
C GLU A 35 -0.45 -7.16 12.11
N LYS A 36 -1.27 -6.31 12.74
CA LYS A 36 -1.52 -4.94 12.28
C LYS A 36 -0.22 -4.14 12.19
N SER A 37 0.64 -4.23 13.20
CA SER A 37 1.94 -3.55 13.23
C SER A 37 2.87 -4.00 12.09
N LEU A 38 2.93 -5.31 11.82
CA LEU A 38 3.73 -5.89 10.74
C LEU A 38 3.24 -5.46 9.36
N ILE A 39 1.92 -5.33 9.20
CA ILE A 39 1.31 -4.88 7.95
C ILE A 39 1.58 -3.38 7.73
N LEU A 40 1.49 -2.55 8.77
CA LEU A 40 1.84 -1.13 8.70
C LEU A 40 3.33 -0.93 8.38
N ALA A 41 4.22 -1.71 9.00
CA ALA A 41 5.65 -1.67 8.68
C ALA A 41 5.92 -2.04 7.21
N LYS A 42 5.20 -3.05 6.68
CA LYS A 42 5.26 -3.43 5.26
C LYS A 42 4.71 -2.34 4.35
N ALA A 43 3.65 -1.64 4.77
CA ALA A 43 3.09 -0.51 4.04
C ALA A 43 4.08 0.65 3.97
N GLY A 44 4.72 1.02 5.09
CA GLY A 44 5.75 2.06 5.15
C GLY A 44 6.97 1.74 4.26
N LYS A 45 7.43 0.48 4.22
CA LYS A 45 8.49 0.06 3.28
C LYS A 45 8.05 0.18 1.80
N ALA A 46 6.77 -0.08 1.51
CA ALA A 46 6.24 -0.04 0.15
C ALA A 46 5.90 1.38 -0.33
N ALA A 47 5.56 2.29 0.57
CA ALA A 47 5.27 3.69 0.29
C ALA A 47 5.75 4.55 1.48
N PRO A 48 7.04 4.95 1.52
CA PRO A 48 7.60 5.73 2.63
C PRO A 48 6.96 7.10 2.84
N TRP A 49 6.30 7.62 1.80
CA TRP A 49 5.58 8.90 1.83
C TRP A 49 4.13 8.78 2.32
N LEU A 50 3.62 7.55 2.51
CA LEU A 50 2.24 7.31 2.93
C LEU A 50 2.22 7.13 4.45
N SER A 51 1.45 7.96 5.15
CA SER A 51 1.31 7.81 6.61
C SER A 51 0.44 6.61 6.97
N ALA A 52 0.54 6.13 8.22
CA ALA A 52 -0.33 5.06 8.71
C ALA A 52 -1.81 5.46 8.66
N GLU A 53 -2.12 6.72 8.93
CA GLU A 53 -3.48 7.28 8.88
C GLU A 53 -4.03 7.27 7.45
N GLU A 54 -3.25 7.75 6.47
CA GLU A 54 -3.62 7.70 5.05
C GLU A 54 -3.72 6.26 4.51
N PHE A 55 -2.98 5.33 5.11
CA PHE A 55 -3.10 3.92 4.78
C PHE A 55 -4.44 3.34 5.25
N ILE A 56 -4.92 3.74 6.43
CA ILE A 56 -6.15 3.24 7.05
C ILE A 56 -7.40 3.96 6.53
N ALA A 57 -7.31 5.24 6.15
CA ALA A 57 -8.45 6.06 5.71
C ALA A 57 -9.39 5.38 4.69
N PRO A 58 -8.90 4.63 3.67
CA PRO A 58 -9.79 3.95 2.72
C PRO A 58 -10.61 2.79 3.29
N LEU A 59 -10.31 2.30 4.51
CA LEU A 59 -11.03 1.22 5.18
C LEU A 59 -12.19 1.72 6.06
N GLN A 60 -12.28 3.03 6.34
CA GLN A 60 -13.30 3.63 7.21
C GLN A 60 -14.58 4.05 6.46
N LYS A 61 -14.83 3.50 5.28
CA LYS A 61 -15.93 3.88 4.40
C LYS A 61 -17.17 3.02 4.58
#